data_AF-A0A6G3PHM5-F1
#
_entry.id   AF-A0A6G3PHM5-F1
#
_cell.length_a   1.000
_cell.length_b   1.000
_cell.length_c   1.000
_cell.angle_alpha   90.00
_cell.angle_beta   90.00
_cell.angle_gamma   90.00
#
_symmetry.space_group_name_H-M   'P 1'
#
loop_
_entity.id
_entity.type
_entity.pdbx_description
1 polymer ?
#
loop_
_entity_poly.entity_id
_entity_poly.type
_entity_poly.pdbx_seq_one_letter_code
_entity_poly.pdbx_strand_id
1 'polypeptide(L)'
;MAAEIDADIPGSVTKEWQSVLSESSGVIDPNLSRAAHADPKLRSLFPLISHGSLQFSRCTRYPWSRDVPSLFRRRDGRFSVIRLWETGESGLREVGVADTASEAVALLSANLPEDWGPAIEGTADDL
;
A
#
# COMPACT_ATOMS: atom_id res chain seq x y z
N MET A 1 6.19 17.79 10.53
CA MET A 1 6.55 16.78 9.52
C MET A 1 5.37 15.97 8.99
N ALA A 2 4.49 15.35 9.80
CA ALA A 2 3.29 14.66 9.25
C ALA A 2 2.32 15.62 8.51
N ALA A 3 2.17 16.86 8.99
CA ALA A 3 1.30 17.86 8.40
C ALA A 3 1.76 18.42 7.04
N GLU A 4 3.03 18.23 6.66
CA GLU A 4 3.55 18.70 5.36
C GLU A 4 3.32 17.67 4.25
N ILE A 5 3.25 16.38 4.59
CA ILE A 5 2.97 15.31 3.61
C ILE A 5 1.55 15.43 3.08
N ASP A 6 0.56 15.72 3.95
CA ASP A 6 -0.86 15.74 3.59
C ASP A 6 -1.24 16.88 2.61
N ALA A 7 -0.47 17.98 2.58
CA ALA A 7 -0.76 19.13 1.71
C ALA A 7 -0.41 18.90 0.23
N ASP A 8 0.41 17.89 -0.07
CA ASP A 8 0.90 17.56 -1.41
C ASP A 8 0.34 16.22 -1.92
N ILE A 9 -0.57 15.58 -1.18
CA ILE A 9 -1.26 14.37 -1.63
C ILE A 9 -2.26 14.74 -2.73
N PRO A 10 -2.17 14.13 -3.93
CA PRO A 10 -3.15 14.38 -4.98
C PRO A 10 -4.58 14.05 -4.55
N GLY A 11 -5.53 14.84 -5.06
CA GLY A 11 -6.96 14.58 -4.82
C GLY A 11 -7.41 13.19 -5.31
N SER A 12 -6.76 12.63 -6.33
CA SER A 12 -7.02 11.27 -6.79
C SER A 12 -6.62 10.20 -5.78
N VAL A 13 -5.49 10.37 -5.08
CA VAL A 13 -5.05 9.47 -4.00
C VAL A 13 -6.06 9.50 -2.86
N THR A 14 -6.47 10.69 -2.43
CA THR A 14 -7.49 10.84 -1.39
C THR A 14 -8.81 10.16 -1.81
N LYS A 15 -9.26 10.39 -3.04
CA LYS A 15 -10.49 9.78 -3.58
C LYS A 15 -10.39 8.26 -3.62
N GLU A 16 -9.27 7.71 -4.06
CA GLU A 16 -9.09 6.26 -4.17
C GLU A 16 -9.03 5.60 -2.79
N TRP A 17 -8.39 6.24 -1.80
CA TRP A 17 -8.46 5.78 -0.42
C TRP A 17 -9.89 5.71 0.12
N GLN A 18 -10.74 6.69 -0.19
CA GLN A 18 -12.16 6.63 0.19
C GLN A 18 -12.89 5.45 -0.47
N SER A 19 -12.55 5.14 -1.73
CA SER A 19 -13.06 3.96 -2.45
C SER A 19 -12.66 2.67 -1.70
N VAL A 20 -11.35 2.48 -1.46
CA VAL A 20 -10.80 1.32 -0.75
C VAL A 20 -11.38 1.15 0.66
N LEU A 21 -11.59 2.25 1.40
CA LEU A 21 -12.16 2.21 2.76
C LEU A 21 -13.67 1.88 2.76
N SER A 22 -14.35 2.12 1.65
CA SER A 22 -15.78 1.83 1.47
C SER A 22 -16.05 0.41 0.96
N GLU A 23 -15.00 -0.33 0.59
CA GLU A 23 -15.12 -1.69 0.09
C GLU A 23 -15.64 -2.67 1.15
N SER A 24 -16.33 -3.71 0.68
CA SER A 24 -16.87 -4.74 1.55
C SER A 24 -15.76 -5.66 2.09
N SER A 25 -16.02 -6.30 3.24
CA SER A 25 -15.09 -7.27 3.84
C SER A 25 -14.84 -8.52 2.98
N GLY A 26 -15.66 -8.76 1.95
CA GLY A 26 -15.43 -9.82 0.95
C GLY A 26 -14.39 -9.45 -0.11
N VAL A 27 -14.09 -8.16 -0.27
CA VAL A 27 -13.13 -7.63 -1.25
C VAL A 27 -11.77 -7.40 -0.60
N ILE A 28 -11.73 -6.78 0.58
CA ILE A 28 -10.50 -6.53 1.35
C ILE A 28 -10.81 -6.58 2.84
N ASP A 29 -9.85 -7.03 3.66
CA ASP A 29 -10.00 -6.99 5.12
C ASP A 29 -10.09 -5.52 5.59
N PRO A 30 -11.18 -5.09 6.25
CA PRO A 30 -11.37 -3.69 6.62
C PRO A 30 -10.40 -3.22 7.71
N ASN A 31 -9.83 -4.13 8.51
CA ASN A 31 -8.79 -3.76 9.46
C ASN A 31 -7.48 -3.46 8.74
N LEU A 32 -7.22 -4.16 7.63
CA LEU A 32 -6.03 -3.95 6.81
C LEU A 32 -6.06 -2.59 6.10
N SER A 33 -7.18 -2.26 5.44
CA SER A 33 -7.31 -0.96 4.75
C SER A 33 -7.29 0.22 5.70
N ARG A 34 -7.97 0.13 6.86
CA ARG A 34 -7.95 1.19 7.89
C ARG A 34 -6.58 1.36 8.53
N ALA A 35 -5.89 0.26 8.85
CA ALA A 35 -4.55 0.34 9.42
C ALA A 35 -3.57 0.99 8.45
N ALA A 36 -3.64 0.63 7.16
CA ALA A 36 -2.79 1.22 6.13
C ALA A 36 -3.08 2.71 5.92
N HIS A 37 -4.36 3.11 5.87
CA HIS A 37 -4.74 4.52 5.76
C HIS A 37 -4.36 5.37 7.00
N ALA A 38 -4.18 4.74 8.16
CA ALA A 38 -3.75 5.43 9.38
C ALA A 38 -2.24 5.76 9.38
N ASP A 39 -1.43 5.04 8.61
CA ASP A 39 -0.01 5.31 8.44
C ASP A 39 0.19 6.44 7.40
N PRO A 40 0.81 7.60 7.77
CA PRO A 40 0.95 8.73 6.85
C PRO A 40 1.76 8.42 5.59
N LYS A 41 2.79 7.56 5.67
CA LYS A 41 3.59 7.20 4.50
C LYS A 41 2.72 6.42 3.52
N LEU A 42 1.96 5.44 3.99
CA LEU A 42 1.10 4.63 3.11
C LEU A 42 -0.10 5.42 2.61
N ARG A 43 -0.70 6.26 3.45
CA ARG A 43 -1.81 7.14 3.06
C ARG A 43 -1.42 8.09 1.92
N SER A 44 -0.15 8.48 1.85
CA SER A 44 0.36 9.33 0.76
C SER A 44 0.55 8.61 -0.56
N LEU A 45 0.52 7.28 -0.57
CA LEU A 45 0.64 6.44 -1.78
C LEU A 45 -0.74 6.13 -2.38
N PHE A 46 -0.76 5.85 -3.69
CA PHE A 46 -1.98 5.46 -4.40
C PHE A 46 -2.33 4.00 -4.05
N PRO A 47 -3.49 3.73 -3.42
CA PRO A 47 -3.88 2.37 -3.04
C PRO A 47 -4.50 1.62 -4.22
N LEU A 48 -4.26 0.32 -4.28
CA LEU A 48 -4.83 -0.59 -5.28
C LEU A 48 -5.31 -1.87 -4.60
N ILE A 49 -6.49 -2.36 -4.96
CA ILE A 49 -6.96 -3.68 -4.53
C ILE A 49 -6.77 -4.67 -5.67
N SER A 50 -6.13 -5.80 -5.38
CA SER A 50 -5.99 -6.91 -6.33
C SER A 50 -6.01 -8.24 -5.60
N HIS A 51 -6.92 -9.14 -5.99
CA HIS A 51 -7.05 -10.49 -5.43
C HIS A 51 -7.11 -10.54 -3.89
N GLY A 52 -7.78 -9.57 -3.25
CA GLY A 52 -7.87 -9.48 -1.79
C GLY A 52 -6.61 -8.96 -1.09
N SER A 53 -5.66 -8.43 -1.85
CA SER A 53 -4.47 -7.74 -1.35
C SER A 53 -4.61 -6.24 -1.51
N LEU A 54 -4.01 -5.50 -0.58
CA LEU A 54 -3.83 -4.05 -0.68
C LEU A 54 -2.41 -3.79 -1.17
N GLN A 55 -2.30 -3.18 -2.34
CA GLN A 55 -1.05 -2.81 -3.00
C GLN A 55 -0.94 -1.29 -3.06
N PHE A 56 0.27 -0.81 -3.35
CA PHE A 56 0.56 0.62 -3.37
C PHE A 56 1.37 0.98 -4.61
N SER A 57 1.14 2.19 -5.10
CA SER A 57 1.88 2.80 -6.20
C SER A 57 2.29 4.22 -5.83
N ARG A 58 3.46 4.65 -6.31
CA ARG A 58 3.93 6.05 -6.23
C ARG A 58 3.33 6.94 -7.32
N CYS A 59 2.49 6.40 -8.20
CA CYS A 59 1.82 7.16 -9.25
C CYS A 59 0.35 6.72 -9.39
N THR A 60 -0.51 7.64 -9.82
CA THR A 60 -1.98 7.47 -9.82
C THR A 60 -2.51 6.79 -11.09
N ARG A 61 -1.73 6.74 -12.17
CA ARG A 61 -2.14 6.20 -13.48
C ARG A 61 -1.30 5.00 -13.89
N TYR A 62 -1.90 4.14 -14.71
CA TYR A 62 -1.20 3.01 -15.32
C TYR A 62 -0.20 3.50 -16.38
N PRO A 63 1.00 2.90 -16.50
CA PRO A 63 1.54 1.82 -15.66
C PRO A 63 1.88 2.28 -14.23
N TRP A 64 1.46 1.50 -13.23
CA TRP A 64 1.73 1.77 -11.82
C TRP A 64 3.14 1.35 -11.42
N SER A 65 3.70 2.01 -10.39
CA SER A 65 4.96 1.59 -9.80
C SER A 65 4.81 0.24 -9.09
N ARG A 66 5.90 -0.54 -9.00
CA ARG A 66 5.90 -1.92 -8.45
C ARG A 66 6.96 -2.12 -7.37
N ASP A 67 7.49 -1.02 -6.84
CA ASP A 67 8.59 -0.95 -5.88
C ASP A 67 8.13 -1.00 -4.42
N VAL A 68 6.82 -0.87 -4.17
CA VAL A 68 6.22 -0.95 -2.84
C VAL A 68 5.75 -2.39 -2.55
N PRO A 69 6.05 -2.97 -1.37
CA PRO A 69 5.45 -4.24 -0.97
C PRO A 69 3.92 -4.14 -0.84
N SER A 70 3.25 -5.28 -0.95
CA SER A 70 1.80 -5.41 -0.82
C SER A 70 1.43 -6.12 0.49
N LEU A 71 0.24 -5.80 1.01
CA LEU A 71 -0.33 -6.36 2.22
C LEU A 71 -1.40 -7.41 1.89
N PHE A 72 -1.32 -8.55 2.56
CA PHE A 72 -2.24 -9.67 2.35
C PHE A 72 -2.83 -10.15 3.67
N ARG A 73 -4.14 -10.47 3.65
CA ARG A 73 -4.77 -11.26 4.69
C ARG A 73 -4.50 -12.75 4.43
N ARG A 74 -3.98 -13.47 5.41
CA ARG A 74 -3.73 -14.92 5.33
C ARG A 74 -4.94 -15.70 5.86
N ARG A 75 -5.08 -16.95 5.39
CA ARG A 75 -6.16 -17.86 5.82
C ARG A 75 -6.09 -18.24 7.30
N ASP A 76 -4.90 -18.25 7.88
CA ASP A 76 -4.65 -18.55 9.28
C ASP A 76 -4.94 -17.37 10.22
N GLY A 77 -5.43 -16.26 9.67
CA GLY A 77 -5.78 -15.11 10.46
C GLY A 77 -4.60 -14.19 10.79
N ARG A 78 -3.46 -14.33 10.11
CA ARG A 78 -2.33 -13.38 10.15
C ARG A 78 -2.28 -12.50 8.90
N PHE A 79 -1.28 -11.63 8.83
CA PHE A 79 -1.05 -10.71 7.71
C PHE A 79 0.36 -10.89 7.17
N SER A 80 0.54 -10.86 5.85
CA SER A 80 1.86 -10.94 5.22
C SER A 80 2.16 -9.71 4.40
N VAL A 81 3.43 -9.30 4.43
CA VAL A 81 4.01 -8.24 3.60
C VAL A 81 4.83 -8.93 2.52
N ILE A 82 4.48 -8.73 1.26
CA ILE A 82 5.09 -9.44 0.13
C ILE A 82 5.46 -8.42 -0.95
N ARG A 83 6.72 -8.43 -1.39
CA ARG A 83 7.12 -7.76 -2.63
C ARG A 83 6.67 -8.60 -3.81
N LEU A 84 5.78 -8.01 -4.60
CA LEU A 84 5.34 -8.57 -5.87
C LEU A 84 6.30 -8.11 -6.95
N TRP A 85 6.47 -8.92 -7.99
CA TRP A 85 7.26 -8.59 -9.17
C TRP A 85 8.77 -8.47 -8.95
N GLU A 86 9.31 -9.13 -7.91
CA GLU A 86 10.77 -9.25 -7.76
C GLU A 86 11.38 -10.02 -8.93
N THR A 87 12.62 -9.68 -9.28
CA THR A 87 13.38 -10.43 -10.28
C THR A 87 13.85 -11.76 -9.66
N GLY A 88 13.29 -12.89 -10.12
CA GLY A 88 13.59 -14.22 -9.58
C GLY A 88 12.54 -15.28 -9.94
N GLU A 89 12.77 -16.54 -9.56
CA GLU A 89 11.95 -17.70 -9.99
C GLU A 89 10.46 -17.61 -9.62
N SER A 90 10.12 -17.02 -8.48
CA SER A 90 8.74 -16.89 -8.01
C SER A 90 8.06 -15.59 -8.40
N GLY A 91 8.83 -14.55 -8.77
CA GLY A 91 8.33 -13.18 -8.86
C GLY A 91 7.84 -12.59 -7.53
N LEU A 92 8.11 -13.26 -6.40
CA LEU A 92 7.56 -12.95 -5.09
C LEU A 92 8.63 -13.06 -4.00
N ARG A 93 8.69 -12.08 -3.10
CA ARG A 93 9.53 -12.13 -1.90
C ARG A 93 8.75 -11.76 -0.65
N GLU A 94 8.69 -12.66 0.32
CA GLU A 94 8.10 -12.35 1.63
C GLU A 94 9.05 -11.41 2.40
N VAL A 95 8.53 -10.24 2.79
CA VAL A 95 9.21 -9.29 3.68
C VAL A 95 9.01 -9.70 5.14
N GLY A 96 7.82 -10.25 5.45
CA GLY A 96 7.55 -10.90 6.71
C GLY A 96 6.05 -11.13 6.95
N VAL A 97 5.74 -11.65 8.14
CA VAL A 97 4.39 -11.96 8.60
C VAL A 97 4.17 -11.30 9.96
N ALA A 98 2.96 -10.80 10.19
CA ALA A 98 2.54 -10.19 11.44
C ALA A 98 1.19 -10.74 11.89
N ASP A 99 0.92 -10.70 13.19
CA ASP A 99 -0.31 -11.22 13.77
C ASP A 99 -1.47 -10.23 13.62
N THR A 100 -1.18 -8.93 13.55
CA THR A 100 -2.17 -7.86 13.37
C THR A 100 -1.94 -7.02 12.11
N ALA A 101 -2.99 -6.34 11.65
CA ALA A 101 -2.92 -5.44 10.49
C ALA A 101 -1.96 -4.27 10.74
N SER A 102 -2.01 -3.69 11.95
CA SER A 102 -1.14 -2.58 12.35
C SER A 102 0.33 -2.97 12.37
N GLU A 103 0.67 -4.17 12.85
CA GLU A 103 2.04 -4.68 12.82
C GLU A 103 2.53 -4.93 11.38
N ALA A 104 1.67 -5.45 10.50
CA ALA A 104 2.02 -5.63 9.09
C ALA A 104 2.27 -4.28 8.39
N VAL A 105 1.46 -3.27 8.69
CA VAL A 105 1.63 -1.89 8.20
C VAL A 105 2.93 -1.30 8.72
N ALA A 106 3.23 -1.44 10.01
CA ALA A 106 4.48 -0.97 10.60
C ALA A 106 5.69 -1.67 9.96
N LEU A 107 5.61 -2.98 9.74
CA LEU A 107 6.65 -3.76 9.06
C LEU A 107 6.87 -3.25 7.64
N LEU A 108 5.80 -3.02 6.87
CA LEU A 108 5.88 -2.47 5.52
C LEU A 108 6.49 -1.07 5.53
N SER A 109 5.95 -0.15 6.35
CA SER A 109 6.36 1.25 6.47
C SER A 109 7.83 1.40 6.87
N ALA A 110 8.34 0.51 7.75
CA ALA A 110 9.75 0.44 8.12
C ALA A 110 10.68 -0.06 7.00
N ASN A 111 10.13 -0.76 6.00
CA ASN A 111 10.87 -1.20 4.81
C ASN A 111 10.82 -0.18 3.66
N LEU A 112 10.14 0.96 3.85
CA LEU A 112 10.08 2.02 2.85
C LEU A 112 11.19 3.04 3.09
N PRO A 113 11.81 3.58 2.03
CA PRO A 113 12.72 4.72 2.13
C PRO A 113 12.08 5.90 2.86
N GLU A 114 12.90 6.64 3.62
CA GLU A 114 12.43 7.81 4.39
C GLU A 114 12.08 9.01 3.51
N ASP A 115 12.67 9.07 2.31
CA ASP A 115 12.59 10.14 1.33
C ASP A 115 11.47 9.93 0.29
N TRP A 116 10.64 8.89 0.46
CA TRP A 116 9.45 8.74 -0.38
C TRP A 116 8.45 9.86 -0.10
N GLY A 117 8.33 10.76 -1.09
CA GLY A 117 7.26 11.74 -1.16
C GLY A 117 5.89 11.11 -1.49
N PRO A 118 4.82 11.92 -1.51
CA PRO A 118 3.50 11.46 -1.90
C PRO A 118 3.48 10.93 -3.34
N ALA A 119 2.48 10.11 -3.66
CA ALA A 119 2.30 9.65 -5.03
C ALA A 119 2.02 10.84 -5.97
N ILE A 120 2.53 10.76 -7.20
CA ILE A 120 2.36 11.81 -8.21
C ILE A 120 1.12 11.55 -9.09
N GLU A 121 0.58 12.63 -9.66
CA GLU A 121 -0.36 12.54 -10.78
C GLU A 121 0.38 12.20 -12.08
N GLY A 122 0.42 10.92 -12.44
CA GLY A 122 1.21 10.46 -13.57
C GLY A 122 1.30 8.94 -13.64
N THR A 123 2.18 8.44 -14.48
CA THR A 123 2.52 7.01 -14.60
C THR A 123 3.88 6.72 -13.99
N ALA A 124 4.30 5.45 -14.01
CA ALA A 124 5.63 5.05 -13.57
C ALA A 124 6.77 5.63 -14.42
N ASP A 125 6.49 6.10 -15.64
CA ASP A 125 7.47 6.75 -16.52
C ASP A 125 7.77 8.19 -16.07
N ASP A 126 6.92 8.77 -15.22
CA ASP A 126 7.05 10.13 -14.68
C ASP A 126 7.79 10.16 -13.31
N LEU A 127 8.22 9.00 -12.79
CA LEU A 127 8.83 8.81 -11.46
C LEU A 127 10.37 8.88 -11.42
#